data_AF-A0A3D5BBW9-F1
#
_entry.id   AF-A0A3D5BBW9-F1
#
_cell.length_a   1.000
_cell.length_b   1.000
_cell.length_c   1.000
_cell.angle_alpha   90.00
_cell.angle_beta   90.00
_cell.angle_gamma   90.00
#
_symmetry.space_group_name_H-M   'P 1'
#
loop_
_entity.id
_entity.type
_entity.pdbx_description
1 polymer ?
#
loop_
_entity_poly.entity_id
_entity_poly.type
_entity_poly.pdbx_seq_one_letter_code
_entity_poly.pdbx_strand_id
1 'polypeptide(L)'
;MKFKKIIFKHQEPLKSQNRFALENETFKRLLANIALLFFVLCILGTSVTLRDNLISKQIEHFKECFFEYSSAHGFGINDIIVQGREKTSLSSLNQKINLNRHDNILKIDLKNLKTEIENLPWVE
;
A
#
# COMPACT_ATOMS: atom_id res chain seq x y z
N MET A 1 61.66 62.54 31.81
CA MET A 1 61.98 61.92 30.50
C MET A 1 61.55 60.45 30.57
N LYS A 2 60.48 60.08 29.85
CA LYS A 2 59.76 58.79 30.01
C LYS A 2 60.34 57.73 29.06
N PHE A 3 60.92 56.66 29.58
CA PHE A 3 61.24 55.48 28.79
C PHE A 3 60.15 54.42 28.95
N LYS A 4 59.36 54.25 27.89
CA LYS A 4 58.28 53.27 27.76
C LYS A 4 58.92 51.90 27.48
N LYS A 5 58.99 51.04 28.49
CA LYS A 5 59.44 49.65 28.33
C LYS A 5 58.34 48.85 27.63
N ILE A 6 58.48 48.65 26.33
CA ILE A 6 57.59 47.79 25.55
C ILE A 6 58.08 46.35 25.75
N ILE A 7 57.49 45.64 26.70
CA ILE A 7 57.66 44.19 26.81
C ILE A 7 56.56 43.58 25.97
N PHE A 8 56.96 42.92 24.88
CA PHE A 8 56.08 42.15 24.02
C PHE A 8 55.32 41.11 24.84
N LYS A 9 54.00 41.27 24.92
CA LYS A 9 53.10 40.23 25.40
C LYS A 9 53.19 39.08 24.40
N HIS A 10 53.71 37.94 24.84
CA HIS A 10 53.74 36.70 24.07
C HIS A 10 52.29 36.40 23.65
N GLN A 11 51.92 36.71 22.41
CA GLN A 11 50.64 36.33 21.86
C GLN A 11 50.69 34.82 21.69
N GLU A 12 49.92 34.12 22.51
CA GLU A 12 49.57 32.74 22.22
C GLU A 12 49.03 32.67 20.79
N PRO A 13 49.47 31.70 19.97
CA PRO A 13 49.09 31.64 18.58
C PRO A 13 47.57 31.58 18.49
N LEU A 14 46.99 32.49 17.69
CA LEU A 14 45.59 32.44 17.27
C LEU A 14 45.26 31.00 16.92
N LYS A 15 44.49 30.34 17.80
CA LYS A 15 44.05 28.97 17.61
C LYS A 15 43.28 28.95 16.31
N SER A 16 43.98 28.47 15.29
CA SER A 16 43.53 28.23 13.93
C SER A 16 42.04 27.89 13.92
N GLN A 17 41.27 28.70 13.20
CA GLN A 17 39.85 28.50 12.95
C GLN A 17 39.57 27.25 12.10
N ASN A 18 40.53 26.35 11.91
CA ASN A 18 40.34 25.03 11.34
C ASN A 18 40.00 24.02 12.44
N ARG A 19 38.83 24.20 13.06
CA ARG A 19 38.17 23.05 13.67
C ARG A 19 37.43 22.34 12.55
N PHE A 20 38.03 21.27 12.02
CA PHE A 20 37.31 20.26 11.27
C PHE A 20 36.25 19.68 12.21
N ALA A 21 35.06 20.28 12.21
CA ALA A 21 33.90 19.73 12.89
C ALA A 21 33.53 18.43 12.16
N LEU A 22 33.55 17.33 12.93
CA LEU A 22 33.36 15.95 12.53
C LEU A 22 32.49 15.76 11.27
N GLU A 23 33.09 15.06 10.30
CA GLU A 23 32.54 14.46 9.09
C GLU A 23 31.14 13.81 9.26
N ASN A 24 30.74 13.44 10.49
CA ASN A 24 29.45 12.79 10.74
C ASN A 24 28.23 13.71 10.62
N GLU A 25 28.32 15.00 10.98
CA GLU A 25 27.12 15.85 11.02
C GLU A 25 26.68 16.28 9.62
N THR A 26 27.65 16.53 8.73
CA THR A 26 27.42 16.78 7.31
C THR A 26 26.97 15.51 6.60
N PHE A 27 27.59 14.36 6.89
CA PHE A 27 27.17 13.07 6.33
C PHE A 27 25.74 12.69 6.73
N LYS A 28 25.35 12.90 8.00
CA LYS A 28 23.97 12.66 8.46
C LYS A 28 22.96 13.58 7.77
N ARG A 29 23.29 14.85 7.55
CA ARG A 29 22.43 15.80 6.80
C ARG A 29 22.29 15.39 5.34
N LEU A 30 23.37 14.93 4.70
CA LEU A 30 23.33 14.40 3.33
C LEU A 30 22.52 13.12 3.25
N LEU A 31 22.70 12.19 4.19
CA LEU A 31 21.96 10.94 4.27
C LEU A 31 20.46 11.19 4.45
N ALA A 32 20.08 12.14 5.31
CA ALA A 32 18.69 12.54 5.49
C ALA A 32 18.07 13.12 4.22
N ASN A 33 18.81 13.96 3.49
CA ASN A 33 18.35 14.52 2.21
C ASN A 33 18.22 13.45 1.12
N ILE A 34 19.16 12.49 1.06
CA ILE A 34 19.08 11.34 0.15
C ILE A 34 17.87 10.47 0.49
N ALA A 35 17.61 10.20 1.77
CA ALA A 35 16.46 9.43 2.21
C ALA A 35 15.14 10.14 1.87
N LEU A 36 15.07 11.46 2.03
CA LEU A 36 13.91 12.26 1.65
C LEU A 36 13.70 12.28 0.13
N LEU A 37 14.77 12.43 -0.64
CA LEU A 37 14.72 12.37 -2.10
C LEU A 37 14.26 10.99 -2.58
N PHE A 38 14.81 9.92 -1.99
CA PHE A 38 14.38 8.55 -2.24
C PHE A 38 12.90 8.36 -1.94
N PHE A 39 12.42 8.88 -0.80
CA PHE A 39 11.01 8.82 -0.44
C PHE A 39 10.10 9.52 -1.46
N VAL A 40 10.49 10.72 -1.92
CA VAL A 40 9.77 11.44 -2.98
C VAL A 40 9.80 10.66 -4.29
N LEU A 41 10.93 10.06 -4.65
CA LEU A 41 11.04 9.20 -5.83
C LEU A 41 10.17 7.95 -5.73
N CYS A 42 10.02 7.35 -4.55
CA CYS A 42 9.09 6.23 -4.34
C CYS A 42 7.64 6.66 -4.59
N ILE A 43 7.22 7.82 -4.08
CA ILE A 43 5.86 8.34 -4.30
C ILE A 43 5.60 8.60 -5.79
N LEU A 44 6.54 9.25 -6.47
CA LEU A 44 6.42 9.52 -7.91
C LEU A 44 6.51 8.25 -8.75
N GLY A 45 7.41 7.33 -8.39
CA GLY A 45 7.58 6.04 -9.03
C GLY A 45 6.32 5.20 -8.94
N THR A 46 5.75 5.03 -7.74
CA THR A 46 4.47 4.31 -7.57
C THR A 46 3.34 4.94 -8.40
N SER A 47 3.29 6.27 -8.52
CA SER A 47 2.27 6.96 -9.34
C SER A 47 2.39 6.64 -10.84
N VAL A 48 3.62 6.47 -11.35
CA VAL A 48 3.86 6.09 -12.76
C VAL A 48 3.64 4.59 -12.97
N THR A 49 4.12 3.74 -12.06
CA THR A 49 3.98 2.29 -12.18
C THR A 49 2.53 1.82 -12.05
N LEU A 50 1.66 2.56 -11.35
CA LEU A 50 0.21 2.28 -11.32
C LEU A 50 -0.45 2.39 -12.71
N ARG A 51 0.16 3.08 -13.67
CA ARG A 51 -0.33 3.16 -15.05
C ARG A 51 0.13 2.00 -15.92
N ASP A 52 1.27 1.39 -15.58
CA ASP A 52 1.82 0.28 -16.35
C ASP A 52 1.23 -1.05 -15.89
N ASN A 53 0.74 -1.80 -16.87
CA ASN A 53 -0.05 -3.03 -16.78
C ASN A 53 0.65 -4.23 -16.09
N LEU A 54 1.77 -3.98 -15.39
CA LEU A 54 2.52 -4.95 -14.58
C LEU A 54 1.96 -5.02 -13.15
N ILE A 55 1.53 -3.88 -12.59
CA ILE A 55 0.94 -3.86 -11.23
C ILE A 55 -0.46 -4.46 -11.24
N SER A 56 -1.25 -4.27 -12.30
CA SER A 56 -2.59 -4.85 -12.42
C SER A 56 -2.58 -6.36 -12.20
N LYS A 57 -1.68 -7.09 -12.88
CA LYS A 57 -1.50 -8.54 -12.71
C LYS A 57 -1.07 -8.93 -11.29
N GLN A 58 -0.22 -8.12 -10.67
CA GLN A 58 0.26 -8.41 -9.31
C GLN A 58 -0.80 -8.11 -8.25
N ILE A 59 -1.63 -7.09 -8.47
CA ILE A 59 -2.83 -6.80 -7.66
C ILE A 59 -3.86 -7.90 -7.82
N GLU A 60 -4.08 -8.42 -9.04
CA GLU A 60 -4.97 -9.56 -9.27
C GLU A 60 -4.49 -10.80 -8.50
N HIS A 61 -3.21 -11.16 -8.61
CA HIS A 61 -2.64 -12.28 -7.84
C HIS A 61 -2.74 -12.04 -6.33
N PHE A 62 -2.52 -10.81 -5.85
CA PHE A 62 -2.66 -10.49 -4.42
C PHE A 62 -4.11 -10.62 -3.94
N LYS A 63 -5.08 -10.18 -4.74
CA LYS A 63 -6.51 -10.34 -4.46
C LYS A 63 -6.87 -11.82 -4.39
N GLU A 64 -6.39 -12.63 -5.33
CA GLU A 64 -6.60 -14.08 -5.32
C GLU A 64 -6.05 -14.73 -4.05
N CYS A 65 -4.79 -14.45 -3.69
CA CYS A 65 -4.22 -14.93 -2.43
C CYS A 65 -4.99 -14.45 -1.19
N PHE A 66 -5.45 -13.19 -1.18
CA PHE A 66 -6.25 -12.65 -0.09
C PHE A 66 -7.59 -13.37 0.04
N PHE A 67 -8.25 -13.67 -1.07
CA PHE A 67 -9.50 -14.42 -1.08
C PHE A 67 -9.31 -15.88 -0.66
N GLU A 68 -8.26 -16.57 -1.11
CA GLU A 68 -7.96 -17.92 -0.64
C GLU A 68 -7.69 -17.95 0.87
N TYR A 69 -6.87 -16.99 1.35
CA TYR A 69 -6.54 -16.89 2.77
C TYR A 69 -7.76 -16.58 3.64
N SER A 70 -8.59 -15.61 3.22
CA SER A 70 -9.77 -15.23 3.97
C SER A 70 -10.86 -16.29 3.93
N SER A 71 -11.02 -17.02 2.81
CA SER A 71 -11.92 -18.19 2.75
C SER A 71 -11.52 -19.24 3.76
N ALA A 72 -10.23 -19.53 3.89
CA ALA A 72 -9.70 -20.48 4.88
C ALA A 72 -9.92 -20.03 6.34
N HIS A 73 -10.06 -18.72 6.57
CA HIS A 73 -10.26 -18.13 7.90
C HIS A 73 -11.75 -17.83 8.22
N GLY A 74 -12.68 -18.40 7.47
CA GLY A 74 -14.12 -18.32 7.76
C GLY A 74 -14.91 -17.28 6.97
N PHE A 75 -14.29 -16.63 5.96
CA PHE A 75 -15.00 -15.78 4.99
C PHE A 75 -15.49 -16.57 3.75
N GLY A 76 -15.52 -17.90 3.83
CA GLY A 76 -16.16 -18.74 2.83
C GLY A 76 -17.69 -18.73 2.97
N ILE A 77 -18.42 -18.90 1.87
CA ILE A 77 -19.87 -19.12 1.89
C ILE A 77 -20.13 -20.45 2.60
N ASN A 78 -20.79 -20.39 3.75
CA ASN A 78 -21.20 -21.57 4.50
C ASN A 78 -22.50 -22.18 3.94
N ASP A 79 -23.51 -21.35 3.70
CA ASP A 79 -24.80 -21.82 3.15
C ASP A 79 -25.49 -20.74 2.30
N ILE A 80 -26.32 -21.18 1.35
CA ILE A 80 -27.06 -20.32 0.42
C ILE A 80 -28.55 -20.58 0.63
N ILE A 81 -29.25 -19.62 1.22
CA ILE A 81 -30.69 -19.72 1.51
C ILE A 81 -31.46 -18.97 0.43
N VAL A 82 -32.35 -19.67 -0.26
CA VAL A 82 -33.24 -19.11 -1.29
C VAL A 82 -34.66 -19.06 -0.75
N GLN A 83 -35.24 -17.87 -0.65
CA GLN A 83 -36.60 -17.63 -0.13
C GLN A 83 -37.51 -17.08 -1.24
N GLY A 84 -38.84 -17.24 -1.11
CA GLY A 84 -39.82 -16.71 -2.07
C GLY A 84 -39.97 -17.51 -3.38
N ARG A 85 -39.40 -18.73 -3.44
CA ARG A 85 -39.47 -19.61 -4.62
C ARG A 85 -40.80 -20.36 -4.66
N GLU A 86 -41.76 -19.88 -5.44
CA GLU A 86 -43.04 -20.60 -5.64
C GLU A 86 -43.08 -21.46 -6.91
N LYS A 87 -42.42 -21.02 -8.00
CA LYS A 87 -42.52 -21.68 -9.33
C LYS A 87 -41.18 -22.09 -9.98
N THR A 88 -40.05 -21.63 -9.47
CA THR A 88 -38.71 -21.90 -10.06
C THR A 88 -38.04 -23.07 -9.37
N SER A 89 -37.24 -23.90 -10.03
CA SER A 89 -36.47 -24.96 -9.36
C SER A 89 -35.15 -24.45 -8.76
N LEU A 90 -34.74 -24.94 -7.58
CA LEU A 90 -33.48 -24.53 -6.95
C LEU A 90 -32.25 -24.91 -7.80
N SER A 91 -32.32 -26.03 -8.53
CA SER A 91 -31.28 -26.44 -9.47
C SER A 91 -31.11 -25.46 -10.63
N SER A 92 -32.22 -24.95 -11.19
CA SER A 92 -32.20 -23.98 -12.29
C SER A 92 -31.64 -22.63 -11.86
N LEU A 93 -31.83 -22.25 -10.59
CA LEU A 93 -31.28 -21.04 -10.01
C LEU A 93 -29.76 -21.19 -9.76
N ASN A 94 -29.34 -22.29 -9.14
CA ASN A 94 -27.92 -22.55 -8.88
C ASN A 94 -27.09 -22.64 -10.17
N GLN A 95 -27.66 -23.20 -11.24
CA GLN A 95 -26.99 -23.26 -12.55
C GLN A 95 -26.72 -21.88 -13.14
N LYS A 96 -27.57 -20.89 -12.83
CA LYS A 96 -27.40 -19.52 -13.31
C LYS A 96 -26.57 -18.66 -12.37
N ILE A 97 -26.69 -18.88 -11.06
CA ILE A 97 -25.99 -18.10 -10.04
C ILE A 97 -24.52 -18.51 -9.90
N ASN A 98 -24.12 -19.71 -10.32
CA ASN A 98 -22.73 -20.22 -10.30
C ASN A 98 -21.94 -19.89 -9.01
N LEU A 99 -22.63 -19.85 -7.87
CA LEU A 99 -22.01 -19.71 -6.55
C LEU A 99 -21.86 -21.10 -5.95
N ASN A 100 -20.64 -21.44 -5.54
CA ASN A 100 -20.39 -22.67 -4.83
C ASN A 100 -20.25 -22.41 -3.32
N ARG A 101 -20.58 -23.42 -2.52
CA ARG A 101 -20.20 -23.42 -1.11
C ARG A 101 -18.68 -23.39 -1.02
N HIS A 102 -18.14 -22.64 -0.06
CA HIS A 102 -16.71 -22.33 0.13
C HIS A 102 -16.12 -21.26 -0.79
N ASP A 103 -16.88 -20.70 -1.74
CA ASP A 103 -16.44 -19.50 -2.45
C ASP A 103 -16.26 -18.34 -1.46
N ASN A 104 -15.32 -17.45 -1.75
CA ASN A 104 -15.07 -16.31 -0.89
C ASN A 104 -16.20 -15.29 -0.98
N ILE A 105 -16.84 -14.95 0.14
CA ILE A 105 -17.95 -13.99 0.16
C ILE A 105 -17.55 -12.59 -0.32
N LEU A 106 -16.28 -12.20 -0.14
CA LEU A 106 -15.72 -10.90 -0.53
C LEU A 106 -15.40 -10.82 -2.03
N LYS A 107 -15.32 -11.97 -2.71
CA LYS A 107 -15.12 -12.02 -4.17
C LYS A 107 -16.44 -11.83 -4.94
N ILE A 108 -17.57 -12.02 -4.29
CA ILE A 108 -18.89 -11.97 -4.92
C ILE A 108 -19.34 -10.53 -5.09
N ASP A 109 -19.66 -10.14 -6.32
CA ASP A 109 -20.34 -8.88 -6.60
C ASP A 109 -21.86 -9.07 -6.46
N LEU A 110 -22.39 -8.69 -5.28
CA LEU A 110 -23.81 -8.77 -4.97
C LEU A 110 -24.67 -7.93 -5.92
N LYS A 111 -24.13 -6.84 -6.48
CA LYS A 111 -24.88 -5.94 -7.36
C LYS A 111 -25.06 -6.56 -8.74
N ASN A 112 -23.99 -7.17 -9.26
CA ASN A 112 -24.08 -7.91 -10.52
C ASN A 112 -24.95 -9.15 -10.35
N LEU A 113 -24.78 -9.90 -9.26
CA LEU A 113 -25.62 -11.05 -8.96
C LEU A 113 -27.11 -10.67 -8.87
N LYS A 114 -27.43 -9.56 -8.21
CA LYS A 114 -28.81 -9.05 -8.17
C LYS A 114 -29.34 -8.76 -9.57
N THR A 115 -28.56 -8.06 -10.39
CA THR A 115 -28.93 -7.72 -11.78
C THR A 115 -29.14 -8.97 -12.63
N GLU A 116 -28.29 -9.99 -12.47
CA GLU A 116 -28.42 -11.27 -13.17
C GLU A 116 -29.68 -12.03 -12.76
N ILE A 117 -30.04 -11.99 -11.46
CA ILE A 117 -31.27 -12.59 -10.94
C ILE A 117 -32.51 -11.81 -11.43
N GLU A 118 -32.48 -10.48 -11.42
CA GLU A 118 -33.59 -9.63 -11.89
C GLU A 118 -33.81 -9.75 -13.42
N ASN A 119 -32.75 -10.02 -14.18
CA ASN A 119 -32.85 -10.26 -15.63
C ASN A 119 -33.37 -11.67 -15.97
N LEU A 120 -33.69 -12.51 -14.99
CA LEU A 120 -34.26 -13.82 -15.26
C LEU A 120 -35.71 -13.69 -15.72
N PRO A 121 -36.13 -14.43 -16.76
CA PRO A 121 -37.45 -14.25 -17.40
C PRO A 121 -38.65 -14.64 -16.52
N TRP A 122 -38.40 -15.09 -15.30
CA TRP A 122 -39.40 -15.54 -14.33
C TRP A 122 -39.31 -14.80 -12.99
N VAL A 123 -38.44 -13.80 -12.90
CA VAL A 123 -38.33 -12.90 -11.75
C VAL A 123 -39.07 -11.62 -12.15
N GLU A 124 -40.14 -11.31 -11.42
CA GLU A 124 -40.97 -10.10 -11.58
C GLU A 124 -40.65 -9.08 -10.49
#